data_AF-X0V8J1-F1
#
_entry.id   AF-X0V8J1-F1
#
_cell.length_a   1.000
_cell.length_b   1.000
_cell.length_c   1.000
_cell.angle_alpha   90.00
_cell.angle_beta   90.00
_cell.angle_gamma   90.00
#
_symmetry.space_group_name_H-M   'P 1'
#
loop_
_entity.id
_entity.type
_entity.pdbx_description
1 polymer ?
#
loop_
_entity_poly.entity_id
_entity_poly.type
_entity_poly.pdbx_seq_one_letter_code
_entity_poly.pdbx_strand_id
1 'polypeptide(L)'
;NIEIVSQYSEILESIISLLRFNSLLKEKERFLKELEITEEYKKSSDNAAISDLLKKLNKSINDNKKKLKYLEEDYSQRKNQIDQINKTIKNYELKVKDLTKQKKEFFSQINKITREMSGSPIKEKEESNLFPEIDDSLTNSQKIKAFQKKAKDVQSEINEFNLKKSETKLKFNEFNPLYEIYKRDYEKLKEMIKTDEQRVEDLQDELKDNLMENKNGSHENFNGIDLKLVRSKQDIEDDIKKTDEELKIISIPGDL
;
A
#
# COMPACT_ATOMS: atom_id res chain seq x y z
N ASN A 1 -71.36 -23.28 -54.74
CA ASN A 1 -71.46 -23.66 -53.31
C ASN A 1 -70.14 -24.14 -52.72
N ILE A 2 -69.48 -25.18 -53.25
CA ILE A 2 -68.20 -25.67 -52.68
C ILE A 2 -67.09 -24.62 -52.75
N GLU A 3 -67.00 -23.89 -53.86
CA GLU A 3 -65.98 -22.85 -54.09
C GLU A 3 -66.13 -21.63 -53.16
N ILE A 4 -67.37 -21.21 -52.90
CA ILE A 4 -67.69 -20.14 -51.94
C ILE A 4 -67.33 -20.57 -50.51
N VAL A 5 -67.57 -21.83 -50.16
CA VAL A 5 -67.20 -22.39 -48.85
C VAL A 5 -65.67 -22.48 -48.71
N SER A 6 -64.95 -22.83 -49.79
CA SER A 6 -63.47 -22.82 -49.82
C SER A 6 -62.92 -21.42 -49.57
N GLN A 7 -63.40 -20.42 -50.32
CA GLN A 7 -62.99 -19.02 -50.17
C GLN A 7 -63.29 -18.50 -48.75
N TYR A 8 -64.45 -18.84 -48.18
CA TYR A 8 -64.79 -18.43 -46.82
C TYR A 8 -63.89 -19.10 -45.77
N SER A 9 -63.49 -20.36 -45.99
CA SER A 9 -62.54 -21.08 -45.14
C SER A 9 -61.15 -20.44 -45.19
N GLU A 10 -60.67 -20.07 -46.37
CA GLU A 10 -59.37 -19.39 -46.57
C GLU A 10 -59.35 -18.01 -45.90
N ILE A 11 -60.45 -17.25 -45.97
CA ILE A 11 -60.59 -15.97 -45.28
C ILE A 11 -60.56 -16.17 -43.75
N LEU A 12 -61.25 -17.17 -43.22
CA LEU A 12 -61.24 -17.48 -41.78
C LEU A 12 -59.84 -17.87 -41.30
N GLU A 13 -59.11 -18.71 -42.05
CA GLU A 13 -57.72 -19.07 -41.73
C GLU A 13 -56.78 -17.87 -41.78
N SER A 14 -57.00 -16.95 -42.73
CA SER A 14 -56.25 -15.70 -42.85
C SER A 14 -56.49 -14.78 -41.65
N ILE A 15 -57.75 -14.62 -41.21
CA ILE A 15 -58.11 -13.83 -40.03
C ILE A 15 -57.50 -14.43 -38.75
N ILE A 16 -57.55 -15.75 -38.59
CA ILE A 16 -56.93 -16.45 -37.45
C ILE A 16 -55.42 -16.21 -37.44
N SER A 17 -54.77 -16.30 -38.59
CA SER A 17 -53.34 -16.05 -38.74
C SER A 17 -52.97 -14.60 -38.40
N LEU A 18 -53.76 -13.62 -38.83
CA LEU A 18 -53.59 -12.20 -38.49
C LEU A 18 -53.78 -11.92 -36.99
N LEU A 19 -54.78 -12.53 -36.36
CA LEU A 19 -55.00 -12.39 -34.92
C LEU A 19 -53.85 -13.00 -34.11
N ARG A 20 -53.35 -14.17 -34.53
CA ARG A 20 -52.19 -14.81 -33.91
C ARG A 20 -50.92 -13.97 -34.08
N PHE A 21 -50.69 -13.44 -35.27
CA PHE A 21 -49.55 -12.56 -35.55
C PHE A 21 -49.57 -11.31 -34.67
N ASN A 22 -50.72 -10.63 -34.56
CA ASN A 22 -50.89 -9.47 -33.69
C ASN A 22 -50.70 -9.80 -32.21
N SER A 23 -51.15 -10.98 -31.76
CA SER A 23 -50.93 -11.44 -30.38
C SER A 23 -49.45 -11.63 -30.07
N LEU A 24 -48.72 -12.32 -30.97
CA LEU A 24 -47.28 -12.56 -30.82
C LEU A 24 -46.47 -11.26 -30.89
N LEU A 25 -46.86 -10.30 -31.74
CA LEU A 25 -46.23 -8.97 -31.74
C LEU A 25 -46.38 -8.26 -30.40
N LYS A 26 -47.59 -8.28 -29.81
CA LYS A 26 -47.82 -7.68 -28.49
C LYS A 26 -47.03 -8.38 -27.39
N GLU A 27 -46.92 -9.71 -27.45
CA GLU A 27 -46.08 -10.47 -26.51
C GLU A 27 -44.60 -10.12 -26.66
N LYS A 28 -44.10 -10.00 -27.89
CA LYS A 28 -42.73 -9.56 -28.17
C LYS A 28 -42.46 -8.16 -27.61
N GLU A 29 -43.35 -7.21 -27.87
CA GLU A 29 -43.24 -5.85 -27.31
C GLU A 29 -43.21 -5.86 -25.78
N ARG A 30 -44.03 -6.71 -25.15
CA ARG A 30 -44.02 -6.88 -23.70
C ARG A 30 -42.69 -7.44 -23.20
N PHE A 31 -42.16 -8.49 -23.83
CA PHE A 31 -40.88 -9.09 -23.43
C PHE A 31 -39.71 -8.12 -23.61
N LEU A 32 -39.71 -7.31 -24.67
CA LEU A 32 -38.69 -6.28 -24.87
C LEU A 32 -38.71 -5.21 -23.77
N LYS A 33 -39.90 -4.76 -23.35
CA LYS A 33 -40.04 -3.85 -22.21
C LYS A 33 -39.57 -4.51 -20.90
N GLU A 34 -39.95 -5.76 -20.67
CA GLU A 34 -39.51 -6.51 -19.48
C GLU A 34 -37.99 -6.69 -19.45
N LEU A 35 -37.35 -6.91 -20.59
CA LEU A 35 -35.90 -6.98 -20.74
C LEU A 35 -35.23 -5.66 -20.36
N GLU A 36 -35.72 -4.54 -20.89
CA GLU A 36 -35.22 -3.18 -20.59
C GLU A 36 -35.31 -2.87 -19.09
N ILE A 37 -36.45 -3.16 -18.45
CA ILE A 37 -36.65 -3.00 -17.00
C ILE A 37 -35.64 -3.85 -16.21
N THR A 38 -35.43 -5.10 -16.63
CA THR A 38 -34.51 -6.02 -15.96
C THR A 38 -33.06 -5.51 -16.03
N GLU A 39 -32.66 -4.97 -17.18
CA GLU A 39 -31.34 -4.38 -17.37
C GLU A 39 -31.15 -3.12 -16.54
N GLU A 40 -32.12 -2.20 -16.52
CA GLU A 40 -32.06 -1.02 -15.68
C GLU A 40 -32.00 -1.37 -14.18
N TYR A 41 -32.82 -2.34 -13.74
CA TYR A 41 -32.82 -2.79 -12.36
C TYR A 41 -31.47 -3.35 -11.95
N LYS A 42 -30.88 -4.21 -12.79
CA LYS A 42 -29.55 -4.78 -12.54
C LYS A 42 -28.50 -3.69 -12.44
N LYS A 43 -28.47 -2.75 -13.40
CA LYS A 43 -27.54 -1.60 -13.36
C LYS A 43 -27.73 -0.74 -12.11
N SER A 44 -28.98 -0.47 -11.72
CA SER A 44 -29.28 0.28 -10.50
C SER A 44 -28.79 -0.44 -9.25
N SER A 45 -28.98 -1.77 -9.19
CA SER A 45 -28.47 -2.61 -8.10
C SER A 45 -26.94 -2.61 -8.05
N ASP A 46 -26.27 -2.75 -9.19
CA ASP A 46 -24.81 -2.73 -9.29
C ASP A 46 -24.24 -1.36 -8.87
N ASN A 47 -24.86 -0.26 -9.33
CA ASN A 47 -24.50 1.10 -8.92
C ASN A 47 -24.69 1.33 -7.41
N ALA A 48 -25.77 0.80 -6.81
CA ALA A 48 -25.99 0.87 -5.37
C ALA A 48 -24.90 0.11 -4.60
N ALA A 49 -24.51 -1.08 -5.08
CA ALA A 49 -23.44 -1.87 -4.49
C ALA A 49 -22.07 -1.16 -4.58
N ILE A 50 -21.74 -0.56 -5.73
CA ILE A 50 -20.53 0.24 -5.91
C ILE A 50 -20.52 1.45 -4.96
N SER A 51 -21.62 2.19 -4.86
CA SER A 51 -21.78 3.32 -3.94
C SER A 51 -21.57 2.91 -2.47
N ASP A 52 -22.13 1.78 -2.05
CA ASP A 52 -21.94 1.27 -0.69
C ASP A 52 -20.51 0.82 -0.43
N LEU A 53 -19.83 0.24 -1.42
CA LEU A 53 -18.42 -0.12 -1.34
C LEU A 53 -17.54 1.14 -1.22
N LEU A 54 -17.82 2.18 -2.01
CA LEU A 54 -17.13 3.48 -1.94
C LEU A 54 -17.26 4.12 -0.56
N LYS A 55 -18.46 4.08 0.06
CA LYS A 55 -18.65 4.59 1.43
C LYS A 55 -17.81 3.82 2.44
N LYS A 56 -17.75 2.49 2.33
CA LYS A 56 -16.95 1.64 3.22
C LYS A 56 -15.45 1.91 3.07
N LEU A 57 -14.95 2.01 1.83
CA LEU A 57 -13.55 2.32 1.56
C LEU A 57 -13.17 3.72 2.05
N ASN A 58 -13.98 4.74 1.78
CA ASN A 58 -13.72 6.09 2.29
C ASN A 58 -13.69 6.15 3.83
N LYS A 59 -14.56 5.39 4.50
CA LYS A 59 -14.50 5.25 5.96
C LYS A 59 -13.20 4.57 6.41
N SER A 60 -12.82 3.45 5.77
CA SER A 60 -11.55 2.74 6.02
C SER A 60 -10.35 3.68 5.88
N ILE A 61 -10.27 4.42 4.77
CA ILE A 61 -9.22 5.39 4.49
C ILE A 61 -9.15 6.44 5.59
N ASN A 62 -10.30 7.01 5.99
CA ASN A 62 -10.32 8.05 7.03
C ASN A 62 -9.86 7.51 8.39
N ASP A 63 -10.33 6.33 8.78
CA ASP A 63 -9.96 5.69 10.03
C ASP A 63 -8.46 5.31 10.04
N ASN A 64 -7.94 4.82 8.91
CA ASN A 64 -6.53 4.52 8.75
C ASN A 64 -5.68 5.79 8.72
N LYS A 65 -6.09 6.87 8.04
CA LYS A 65 -5.37 8.16 8.08
C LYS A 65 -5.28 8.72 9.49
N LYS A 66 -6.34 8.59 10.30
CA LYS A 66 -6.30 8.97 11.72
C LYS A 66 -5.28 8.12 12.50
N LYS A 67 -5.31 6.79 12.34
CA LYS A 67 -4.33 5.90 12.96
C LYS A 67 -2.90 6.23 12.52
N LEU A 68 -2.70 6.55 11.23
CA LEU A 68 -1.40 6.93 10.69
C LEU A 68 -0.85 8.15 11.41
N LYS A 69 -1.68 9.17 11.58
CA LYS A 69 -1.28 10.42 12.23
C LYS A 69 -0.77 10.18 13.67
N TYR A 70 -1.49 9.37 14.45
CA TYR A 70 -1.02 9.01 15.79
C TYR A 70 0.28 8.22 15.75
N LEU A 71 0.39 7.27 14.82
CA LEU A 71 1.56 6.42 14.68
C LEU A 71 2.79 7.18 14.14
N GLU A 72 2.59 8.22 13.34
CA GLU A 72 3.66 9.02 12.73
C GLU A 72 4.45 9.82 13.76
N GLU A 73 3.78 10.39 14.75
CA GLU A 73 4.42 11.09 15.87
C GLU A 73 5.28 10.11 16.68
N ASP A 74 4.71 8.97 17.08
CA ASP A 74 5.41 7.92 17.82
C ASP A 74 6.59 7.35 17.02
N TYR A 75 6.38 7.07 15.74
CA TYR A 75 7.41 6.58 14.83
C TYR A 75 8.58 7.57 14.74
N SER A 76 8.28 8.85 14.56
CA SER A 76 9.29 9.92 14.45
C SER A 76 10.09 10.07 15.75
N GLN A 77 9.43 10.01 16.91
CA GLN A 77 10.11 10.05 18.21
C GLN A 77 11.05 8.85 18.39
N ARG A 78 10.58 7.64 18.10
CA ARG A 78 11.37 6.41 18.24
C ARG A 78 12.55 6.39 17.25
N LYS A 79 12.34 6.85 16.02
CA LYS A 79 13.40 7.00 15.01
C LYS A 79 14.50 7.95 15.51
N ASN A 80 14.11 9.11 16.03
CA ASN A 80 15.05 10.08 16.59
C ASN A 80 15.84 9.50 17.77
N GLN A 81 15.20 8.72 18.64
CA GLN A 81 15.87 8.03 19.75
C GLN A 81 16.93 7.03 19.24
N ILE A 82 16.61 6.22 18.23
CA ILE A 82 17.57 5.31 17.59
C ILE A 82 18.74 6.06 16.98
N ASP A 83 18.48 7.15 16.27
CA ASP A 83 19.52 7.95 15.64
C ASP A 83 20.46 8.56 16.69
N GLN A 84 19.92 9.02 17.82
CA GLN A 84 20.71 9.52 18.95
C GLN A 84 21.57 8.42 19.59
N ILE A 85 21.01 7.23 19.81
CA ILE A 85 21.74 6.08 20.35
C ILE A 85 22.90 5.69 19.42
N ASN A 86 22.63 5.58 18.12
CA ASN A 86 23.65 5.26 17.10
C ASN A 86 24.76 6.32 17.04
N LYS A 87 24.40 7.61 17.08
CA LYS A 87 25.39 8.71 17.14
C LYS A 87 26.25 8.59 18.40
N THR A 88 25.64 8.30 19.55
CA THR A 88 26.34 8.14 20.82
C THR A 88 27.35 6.98 20.78
N ILE A 89 26.94 5.83 20.24
CA ILE A 89 27.83 4.67 20.03
C ILE A 89 29.02 5.05 19.15
N LYS A 90 28.77 5.74 18.03
CA LYS A 90 29.83 6.19 17.11
C LYS A 90 30.78 7.18 17.77
N ASN A 91 30.27 8.09 18.60
CA ASN A 91 31.10 9.04 19.34
C ASN A 91 32.02 8.32 20.34
N TYR A 92 31.52 7.31 21.06
CA TYR A 92 32.36 6.50 21.93
C TYR A 92 33.43 5.72 21.15
N GLU A 93 33.10 5.19 19.97
CA GLU A 93 34.07 4.52 19.10
C GLU A 93 35.22 5.45 18.66
N LEU A 94 34.87 6.67 18.24
CA LEU A 94 35.86 7.68 17.88
C LEU A 94 36.74 8.05 19.07
N LYS A 95 36.14 8.27 20.25
CA LYS A 95 36.89 8.62 21.45
C LYS A 95 37.85 7.50 21.87
N VAL A 96 37.41 6.24 21.83
CA VAL A 96 38.26 5.08 22.10
C VAL A 96 39.40 4.98 21.10
N LYS A 97 39.15 5.25 19.81
CA LYS A 97 40.18 5.26 18.76
C LYS A 97 41.24 6.33 19.03
N ASP A 98 40.83 7.54 19.38
CA ASP A 98 41.74 8.64 19.69
C ASP A 98 42.57 8.37 20.94
N LEU A 99 41.94 7.89 22.01
CA LEU A 99 42.64 7.49 23.24
C LEU A 99 43.62 6.33 22.98
N THR A 100 43.26 5.38 22.12
CA THR A 100 44.16 4.29 21.71
C THR A 100 45.39 4.82 20.97
N LYS A 101 45.22 5.84 20.12
CA LYS A 101 46.33 6.52 19.45
C LYS A 101 47.23 7.23 20.47
N GLN A 102 46.65 7.99 21.40
CA GLN A 102 47.40 8.66 22.47
C GLN A 102 48.20 7.67 23.33
N LYS A 103 47.59 6.54 23.71
CA LYS A 103 48.26 5.47 24.44
C LYS A 103 49.45 4.92 23.67
N LYS A 104 49.30 4.62 22.38
CA LYS A 104 50.40 4.15 21.52
C LYS A 104 51.55 5.15 21.46
N GLU A 105 51.23 6.44 21.39
CA GLU A 105 52.22 7.50 21.38
C GLU A 105 53.03 7.54 22.68
N PHE A 106 52.38 7.43 23.85
CA PHE A 106 53.11 7.34 25.12
C PHE A 106 54.09 6.16 25.16
N PHE A 107 53.72 5.00 24.61
CA PHE A 107 54.65 3.87 24.50
C PHE A 107 55.77 4.12 23.47
N SER A 108 55.48 4.83 22.38
CA SER A 108 56.49 5.26 21.41
C SER A 108 57.56 6.14 22.06
N GLN A 109 57.13 7.14 22.83
CA GLN A 109 58.02 8.05 23.57
C GLN A 109 58.86 7.29 24.61
N ILE A 110 58.27 6.34 25.34
CA ILE A 110 59.02 5.46 26.26
C ILE A 110 60.09 4.67 25.50
N ASN A 111 59.75 4.09 24.35
CA ASN A 111 60.69 3.32 23.54
C ASN A 111 61.83 4.19 22.99
N LYS A 112 61.53 5.44 22.60
CA LYS A 112 62.53 6.42 22.16
C LYS A 112 63.55 6.70 23.27
N ILE A 113 63.09 7.11 24.45
CA ILE A 113 63.95 7.38 25.62
C ILE A 113 64.77 6.13 25.99
N THR A 114 64.15 4.95 25.95
CA THR A 114 64.83 3.68 26.27
C THR A 114 65.95 3.36 25.28
N ARG A 115 65.75 3.61 23.98
CA ARG A 115 66.77 3.41 22.93
C ARG A 115 67.90 4.42 22.99
N GLU A 116 67.58 5.68 23.31
CA GLU A 116 68.58 6.73 23.55
C GLU A 116 69.50 6.36 24.73
N MET A 117 68.94 5.82 25.82
CA MET A 117 69.73 5.32 26.95
C MET A 117 70.57 4.08 26.61
N SER A 118 70.14 3.24 25.67
CA SER A 118 70.86 2.02 25.28
C SER A 118 71.90 2.23 24.17
N GLY A 119 72.15 3.47 23.74
CA GLY A 119 73.20 3.81 22.76
C GLY A 119 73.03 3.20 21.37
N SER A 120 71.81 2.81 20.99
CA SER A 120 71.54 2.19 19.69
C SER A 120 71.41 3.26 18.59
N PRO A 121 72.00 3.05 17.39
CA PRO A 121 71.94 4.05 16.32
C PRO A 121 70.49 4.27 15.86
N ILE A 122 70.06 5.53 15.89
CA ILE A 122 68.71 5.96 15.53
C ILE A 122 68.55 5.84 14.00
N LYS A 123 67.89 4.77 13.54
CA LYS A 123 67.37 4.69 12.17
C LYS A 123 65.88 5.05 12.19
N GLU A 124 65.60 6.21 11.59
CA GLU A 124 64.35 6.67 10.97
C GLU A 124 63.32 7.53 11.73
N LYS A 125 63.02 8.62 11.00
CA LYS A 125 61.78 9.38 10.78
C LYS A 125 61.07 9.97 11.99
N GLU A 126 61.41 11.24 12.21
CA GLU A 126 60.57 12.23 12.85
C GLU A 126 59.21 12.31 12.15
N GLU A 127 58.18 11.73 12.73
CA GLU A 127 56.82 12.13 12.43
C GLU A 127 56.04 12.40 13.72
N SER A 128 55.61 13.66 13.81
CA SER A 128 54.58 14.24 14.69
C SER A 128 54.95 14.55 16.15
N ASN A 129 55.58 15.72 16.31
CA ASN A 129 55.29 16.62 17.42
C ASN A 129 53.78 16.92 17.46
N LEU A 130 53.06 16.47 18.50
CA LEU A 130 51.86 17.10 19.03
C LEU A 130 51.43 16.38 20.33
N PHE A 131 51.95 16.89 21.46
CA PHE A 131 51.58 16.63 22.87
C PHE A 131 52.04 15.31 23.52
N PRO A 132 52.29 15.30 24.86
CA PRO A 132 52.28 16.39 25.85
C PRO A 132 53.70 16.75 26.34
N GLU A 133 53.94 18.04 26.59
CA GLU A 133 55.09 18.54 27.33
C GLU A 133 55.25 17.73 28.63
N ILE A 134 56.33 16.96 28.68
CA ILE A 134 56.90 16.53 29.94
C ILE A 134 58.04 17.49 30.18
N ASP A 135 58.08 18.07 31.39
CA ASP A 135 59.11 18.99 31.81
C ASP A 135 60.50 18.43 31.47
N ASP A 136 61.25 19.18 30.66
CA ASP A 136 62.55 18.76 30.16
C ASP A 136 63.60 18.64 31.25
N SER A 137 63.33 19.22 32.43
CA SER A 137 64.18 19.12 33.62
C SER A 137 64.19 17.72 34.27
N LEU A 138 63.26 16.84 33.90
CA LEU A 138 63.13 15.51 34.49
C LEU A 138 64.17 14.51 33.95
N THR A 139 64.65 13.61 34.81
CA THR A 139 65.50 12.49 34.39
C THR A 139 64.73 11.52 33.48
N ASN A 140 65.44 10.81 32.60
CA ASN A 140 64.83 9.81 31.70
C ASN A 140 63.97 8.78 32.44
N SER A 141 64.38 8.34 33.64
CA SER A 141 63.60 7.44 34.50
C SER A 141 62.27 8.07 34.96
N GLN A 142 62.29 9.35 35.34
CA GLN A 142 61.09 10.10 35.72
C GLN A 142 60.17 10.35 34.51
N LYS A 143 60.72 10.69 33.35
CA LYS A 143 59.96 10.85 32.10
C LYS A 143 59.25 9.54 31.72
N ILE A 144 59.95 8.40 31.79
CA ILE A 144 59.34 7.08 31.52
C ILE A 144 58.21 6.77 32.52
N LYS A 145 58.42 6.96 33.82
CA LYS A 145 57.36 6.74 34.83
C LYS A 145 56.15 7.63 34.60
N ALA A 146 56.35 8.89 34.21
CA ALA A 146 55.27 9.81 33.89
C ALA A 146 54.47 9.35 32.65
N PHE A 147 55.14 8.94 31.57
CA PHE A 147 54.48 8.37 30.40
C PHE A 147 53.74 7.06 30.71
N GLN A 148 54.31 6.18 31.53
CA GLN A 148 53.64 4.94 31.97
C GLN A 148 52.37 5.25 32.77
N LYS A 149 52.42 6.24 33.66
CA LYS A 149 51.24 6.71 34.40
C LYS A 149 50.18 7.25 33.46
N LYS A 150 50.53 8.17 32.56
CA LYS A 150 49.61 8.72 31.54
C LYS A 150 49.00 7.61 30.66
N ALA A 151 49.78 6.61 30.26
CA ALA A 151 49.28 5.49 29.49
C ALA A 151 48.30 4.59 30.27
N LYS A 152 48.50 4.44 31.58
CA LYS A 152 47.57 3.73 32.47
C LYS A 152 46.28 4.52 32.66
N ASP A 153 46.37 5.84 32.84
CA ASP A 153 45.22 6.72 32.98
C ASP A 153 44.34 6.70 31.70
N VAL A 154 44.97 6.83 30.52
CA VAL A 154 44.28 6.67 29.23
C VAL A 154 43.68 5.27 29.06
N GLN A 155 44.33 4.21 29.54
CA GLN A 155 43.74 2.87 29.50
C GLN A 155 42.48 2.77 30.37
N SER A 156 42.46 3.40 31.54
CA SER A 156 41.27 3.48 32.38
C SER A 156 40.14 4.22 31.67
N GLU A 157 40.42 5.34 31.01
CA GLU A 157 39.43 6.08 30.21
C GLU A 157 38.88 5.23 29.05
N ILE A 158 39.74 4.50 28.34
CA ILE A 158 39.32 3.56 27.28
C ILE A 158 38.34 2.52 27.84
N ASN A 159 38.65 1.94 28.99
CA ASN A 159 37.79 0.94 29.63
C ASN A 159 36.43 1.55 30.01
N GLU A 160 36.40 2.78 30.54
CA GLU A 160 35.17 3.49 30.87
C GLU A 160 34.30 3.75 29.64
N PHE A 161 34.89 4.25 28.55
CA PHE A 161 34.16 4.47 27.30
C PHE A 161 33.66 3.16 26.68
N ASN A 162 34.43 2.08 26.78
CA ASN A 162 33.99 0.76 26.32
C ASN A 162 32.81 0.23 27.14
N LEU A 163 32.81 0.44 28.45
CA LEU A 163 31.68 0.09 29.32
C LEU A 163 30.43 0.87 28.92
N LYS A 164 30.52 2.21 28.83
CA LYS A 164 29.42 3.08 28.39
C LYS A 164 28.89 2.72 26.99
N LYS A 165 29.79 2.36 26.07
CA LYS A 165 29.43 1.87 24.74
C LYS A 165 28.66 0.55 24.82
N SER A 166 29.12 -0.40 25.63
CA SER A 166 28.43 -1.69 25.83
C SER A 166 27.02 -1.49 26.38
N GLU A 167 26.87 -0.68 27.43
CA GLU A 167 25.57 -0.34 28.03
C GLU A 167 24.63 0.32 27.02
N THR A 168 25.14 1.27 26.22
CA THR A 168 24.35 1.94 25.17
C THR A 168 23.95 0.96 24.07
N LYS A 169 24.80 -0.02 23.73
CA LYS A 169 24.49 -1.07 22.76
C LYS A 169 23.44 -2.05 23.30
N LEU A 170 23.42 -2.33 24.60
CA LEU A 170 22.35 -3.11 25.23
C LEU A 170 21.01 -2.37 25.13
N LYS A 171 20.98 -1.08 25.48
CA LYS A 171 19.78 -0.23 25.31
C LYS A 171 19.29 -0.21 23.86
N PHE A 172 20.21 -0.13 22.90
CA PHE A 172 19.89 -0.24 21.48
C PHE A 172 19.22 -1.59 21.16
N ASN A 173 19.81 -2.69 21.61
CA ASN A 173 19.29 -4.03 21.33
C ASN A 173 17.92 -4.29 21.98
N GLU A 174 17.63 -3.66 23.12
CA GLU A 174 16.31 -3.72 23.76
C GLU A 174 15.26 -2.90 22.99
N PHE A 175 15.64 -1.72 22.50
CA PHE A 175 14.73 -0.78 21.86
C PHE A 175 14.48 -1.08 20.36
N ASN A 176 15.51 -1.54 19.66
CA ASN A 176 15.49 -1.71 18.20
C ASN A 176 14.39 -2.68 17.70
N PRO A 177 14.14 -3.85 18.33
CA PRO A 177 13.07 -4.74 17.91
C PRO A 177 11.69 -4.08 17.96
N LEU A 178 11.42 -3.29 19.00
CA LEU A 178 10.17 -2.56 19.14
C LEU A 178 10.03 -1.53 18.02
N TYR A 179 11.06 -0.73 17.78
CA TYR A 179 11.05 0.23 16.67
C TYR A 179 10.81 -0.42 15.30
N GLU A 180 11.41 -1.58 15.01
CA GLU A 180 11.19 -2.27 13.73
C GLU A 180 9.74 -2.75 13.56
N ILE A 181 9.06 -3.10 14.66
CA ILE A 181 7.61 -3.39 14.63
C ILE A 181 6.84 -2.10 14.28
N TYR A 182 7.09 -1.00 14.98
CA TYR A 182 6.43 0.29 14.71
C TYR A 182 6.65 0.76 13.25
N LYS A 183 7.87 0.63 12.75
CA LYS A 183 8.22 0.96 11.37
C LYS A 183 7.42 0.12 10.38
N ARG A 184 7.33 -1.19 10.62
CA ARG A 184 6.57 -2.10 9.76
C ARG A 184 5.08 -1.76 9.77
N ASP A 185 4.51 -1.49 10.93
CA ASP A 185 3.09 -1.15 11.05
C ASP A 185 2.77 0.19 10.39
N TYR A 186 3.68 1.17 10.50
CA TYR A 186 3.60 2.46 9.82
C TYR A 186 3.58 2.30 8.29
N GLU A 187 4.55 1.57 7.73
CA GLU A 187 4.61 1.34 6.27
C GLU A 187 3.40 0.54 5.77
N LYS A 188 2.98 -0.51 6.48
CA LYS A 188 1.77 -1.28 6.13
C LYS A 188 0.53 -0.40 6.07
N LEU A 189 0.34 0.46 7.07
CA LEU A 189 -0.85 1.30 7.13
C LEU A 189 -0.85 2.34 6.00
N LYS A 190 0.34 2.86 5.64
CA LYS A 190 0.52 3.74 4.49
C LYS A 190 0.21 3.05 3.16
N GLU A 191 0.65 1.80 2.99
CA GLU A 191 0.33 0.98 1.81
C GLU A 191 -1.16 0.66 1.73
N MET A 192 -1.81 0.32 2.85
CA MET A 192 -3.26 0.08 2.90
C MET A 192 -4.05 1.31 2.46
N ILE A 193 -3.71 2.49 2.97
CA ILE A 193 -4.36 3.75 2.57
C ILE A 193 -4.19 3.98 1.07
N LYS A 194 -2.97 3.83 0.54
CA LYS A 194 -2.70 4.02 -0.89
C LYS A 194 -3.50 3.05 -1.77
N THR A 195 -3.63 1.80 -1.33
CA THR A 195 -4.36 0.76 -2.07
C THR A 195 -5.86 1.02 -2.05
N ASP A 196 -6.41 1.41 -0.90
CA ASP A 196 -7.82 1.80 -0.77
C ASP A 196 -8.11 3.07 -1.60
N GLU A 197 -7.20 4.06 -1.62
CA GLU A 197 -7.33 5.27 -2.44
C GLU A 197 -7.38 4.96 -3.93
N GLN A 198 -6.47 4.10 -4.42
CA GLN A 198 -6.49 3.66 -5.82
C GLN A 198 -7.81 2.96 -6.15
N ARG A 199 -8.26 2.06 -5.27
CA ARG A 199 -9.52 1.34 -5.49
C ARG A 199 -10.74 2.27 -5.50
N VAL A 200 -10.71 3.35 -4.72
CA VAL A 200 -11.76 4.37 -4.76
C VAL A 200 -11.77 5.11 -6.09
N GLU A 201 -10.61 5.45 -6.64
CA GLU A 201 -10.48 6.07 -7.96
C GLU A 201 -11.04 5.15 -9.05
N ASP A 202 -10.62 3.87 -9.07
CA ASP A 202 -11.09 2.88 -10.05
C ASP A 202 -12.63 2.72 -10.00
N LEU A 203 -13.21 2.59 -8.80
CA LEU A 203 -14.67 2.45 -8.61
C LEU A 203 -15.43 3.74 -8.95
N GLN A 204 -14.83 4.91 -8.78
CA GLN A 204 -15.44 6.17 -9.18
C GLN A 204 -15.52 6.29 -10.70
N ASP A 205 -14.50 5.82 -11.43
CA ASP A 205 -14.50 5.82 -12.88
C ASP A 205 -15.48 4.78 -13.43
N GLU A 206 -15.52 3.57 -12.86
CA GLU A 206 -16.55 2.56 -13.19
C GLU A 206 -17.98 3.11 -13.02
N LEU A 207 -18.24 3.82 -11.92
CA LEU A 207 -19.54 4.41 -11.67
C LEU A 207 -19.88 5.56 -12.62
N LYS A 208 -18.89 6.36 -13.05
CA LYS A 208 -19.10 7.41 -14.07
C LYS A 208 -19.43 6.79 -15.42
N ASP A 209 -18.71 5.74 -15.83
CA ASP A 209 -18.93 5.05 -17.09
C ASP A 209 -20.35 4.45 -17.13
N ASN A 210 -20.76 3.76 -16.05
CA ASN A 210 -22.11 3.21 -15.91
C ASN A 210 -23.22 4.29 -15.97
N LEU A 211 -22.97 5.49 -15.43
CA LEU A 211 -23.92 6.61 -15.49
C LEU A 211 -23.98 7.28 -16.87
N MET A 212 -22.85 7.35 -17.58
CA MET A 212 -22.79 7.93 -18.93
C MET A 212 -23.44 7.02 -19.96
N GLU A 213 -23.30 5.70 -19.83
CA GLU A 213 -24.05 4.73 -20.64
C GLU A 213 -25.57 4.85 -20.44
N ASN A 214 -26.04 5.15 -19.22
CA ASN A 214 -27.47 5.29 -18.92
C ASN A 214 -28.10 6.57 -19.49
N LYS A 215 -27.36 7.65 -19.72
CA LYS A 215 -27.92 8.88 -20.34
C LYS A 215 -28.32 8.71 -21.80
N ASN A 216 -27.86 7.65 -22.45
CA ASN A 216 -28.19 7.33 -23.83
C ASN A 216 -29.41 6.39 -23.96
N GLY A 217 -29.95 5.89 -22.83
CA GLY A 217 -31.19 5.12 -22.77
C GLY A 217 -32.39 6.03 -22.49
N SER A 218 -33.50 5.80 -23.20
CA SER A 218 -34.76 6.52 -23.04
C SER A 218 -35.29 6.39 -21.61
N HIS A 219 -35.35 7.50 -20.86
CA HIS A 219 -35.99 7.58 -19.55
C HIS A 219 -37.52 7.41 -19.68
N GLU A 220 -38.00 6.17 -19.82
CA GLU A 220 -39.39 5.85 -19.49
C GLU A 220 -39.49 5.61 -17.97
N ASN A 221 -40.26 6.45 -17.28
CA ASN A 221 -40.54 6.27 -15.86
C ASN A 221 -41.33 4.96 -15.66
N PHE A 222 -40.66 3.88 -15.23
CA PHE A 222 -41.27 2.59 -14.86
C PHE A 222 -42.03 2.64 -13.51
N ASN A 223 -42.76 3.73 -13.26
CA ASN A 223 -43.55 3.90 -12.05
C ASN A 223 -44.78 2.97 -12.10
N GLY A 224 -44.74 1.87 -11.34
CA GLY A 224 -45.89 0.99 -11.11
C GLY A 224 -45.64 -0.51 -11.22
N ILE A 225 -44.40 -0.93 -11.49
CA ILE A 225 -44.08 -2.35 -11.63
C ILE A 225 -43.78 -2.94 -10.26
N ASP A 226 -44.52 -3.99 -9.87
CA ASP A 226 -44.26 -4.74 -8.64
C ASP A 226 -42.96 -5.54 -8.80
N LEU A 227 -41.86 -4.93 -8.32
CA LEU A 227 -40.46 -5.35 -8.53
C LEU A 227 -40.09 -6.72 -7.96
N LYS A 228 -41.02 -7.42 -7.30
CA LYS A 228 -40.79 -8.77 -6.73
C LYS A 228 -40.86 -9.91 -7.76
N LEU A 229 -41.21 -9.62 -9.01
CA LEU A 229 -41.50 -10.61 -10.06
C LEU A 229 -40.69 -10.41 -11.35
N VAL A 230 -39.53 -9.77 -11.28
CA VAL A 230 -38.64 -9.61 -12.45
C VAL A 230 -37.99 -10.98 -12.76
N ARG A 231 -38.32 -11.55 -13.92
CA ARG A 231 -37.76 -12.82 -14.41
C ARG A 231 -36.28 -12.66 -14.78
N SER A 232 -35.56 -13.76 -14.93
CA SER A 232 -34.15 -13.66 -15.31
C SER A 232 -34.03 -13.16 -16.76
N LYS A 233 -32.97 -12.39 -17.05
CA LYS A 233 -32.68 -11.92 -18.41
C LYS A 233 -32.67 -13.07 -19.43
N GLN A 234 -32.12 -14.22 -19.04
CA GLN A 234 -32.05 -15.41 -19.88
C GLN A 234 -33.44 -15.92 -20.26
N ASP A 235 -34.36 -15.98 -19.29
CA ASP A 235 -35.72 -16.45 -19.54
C ASP A 235 -36.48 -15.53 -20.50
N ILE A 236 -36.26 -14.21 -20.39
CA ILE A 236 -36.90 -13.21 -21.26
C ILE A 236 -36.33 -13.30 -22.68
N GLU A 237 -35.00 -13.46 -22.83
CA GLU A 237 -34.36 -13.64 -24.14
C GLU A 237 -34.82 -14.93 -24.84
N ASP A 238 -35.00 -16.02 -24.10
CA ASP A 238 -35.45 -17.29 -24.65
C ASP A 238 -36.93 -17.21 -25.08
N ASP A 239 -37.77 -16.48 -24.35
CA ASP A 239 -39.16 -16.20 -24.77
C ASP A 239 -39.20 -15.32 -26.02
N ILE A 240 -38.34 -14.29 -26.14
CA ILE A 240 -38.24 -13.47 -27.35
C ILE A 240 -37.86 -14.32 -28.56
N LYS A 241 -36.85 -15.20 -28.42
CA LYS A 241 -36.43 -16.11 -29.50
C LYS A 241 -37.57 -17.03 -29.93
N LYS A 242 -38.30 -17.58 -28.96
CA LYS A 242 -39.45 -18.44 -29.24
C LYS A 242 -40.55 -17.69 -29.98
N THR A 243 -40.90 -16.48 -29.53
CA THR A 243 -41.88 -15.62 -30.22
C THR A 243 -41.42 -15.27 -31.64
N ASP A 244 -40.11 -15.03 -31.86
CA ASP A 244 -39.54 -14.77 -33.18
C ASP A 244 -39.59 -15.99 -34.10
N GLU A 245 -39.38 -17.20 -33.57
CA GLU A 245 -39.57 -18.44 -34.31
C GLU A 245 -41.04 -18.64 -34.70
N GLU A 246 -41.98 -18.39 -33.78
CA GLU A 246 -43.41 -18.48 -34.06
C GLU A 246 -43.87 -17.44 -35.10
N LEU A 247 -43.35 -16.22 -35.05
CA LEU A 247 -43.65 -15.16 -36.03
C LEU A 247 -43.16 -15.53 -37.44
N LYS A 248 -42.03 -16.25 -37.57
CA LYS A 248 -41.49 -16.71 -38.86
C LYS A 248 -42.33 -17.80 -39.51
N ILE A 249 -43.08 -18.57 -38.72
CA ILE A 249 -43.89 -19.70 -39.19
C ILE A 249 -45.27 -19.23 -39.70
N ILE A 250 -45.73 -18.05 -39.29
CA ILE A 250 -47.03 -17.51 -39.72
C ILE A 250 -46.91 -16.99 -41.16
N SER A 251 -47.50 -17.72 -42.11
CA SER A 251 -47.74 -17.23 -43.47
C SER A 251 -48.87 -16.20 -43.46
N ILE A 252 -48.53 -14.93 -43.67
CA ILE A 252 -49.51 -13.89 -43.97
C ILE A 252 -49.76 -13.91 -45.48
N PRO A 253 -51.00 -14.10 -45.95
CA PRO A 253 -51.31 -13.98 -47.38
C PRO A 253 -50.97 -12.55 -47.85
N GLY A 254 -50.14 -12.44 -48.90
CA GLY A 254 -49.65 -11.16 -49.42
C GLY A 254 -50.71 -10.31 -50.13
N ASP A 255 -51.87 -10.88 -50.43
CA ASP A 255 -52.93 -10.23 -51.19
C ASP A 255 -54.28 -10.37 -50.44
N LEU A 256 -54.69 -9.28 -49.79
CA LEU A 256 -56.07 -8.97 -49.42
C LEU A 256 -56.45 -7.66 -50.13
#